data_AF-A0A1N6SLV6-F1
#
_entry.id   AF-A0A1N6SLV6-F1
#
_cell.length_a   1.000
_cell.length_b   1.000
_cell.length_c   1.000
_cell.angle_alpha   90.00
_cell.angle_beta   90.00
_cell.angle_gamma   90.00
#
_symmetry.space_group_name_H-M   'P 1'
#
loop_
_entity.id
_entity.type
_entity.pdbx_description
1 polymer ?
#
loop_
_entity_poly.entity_id
_entity_poly.type
_entity_poly.pdbx_seq_one_letter_code
_entity_poly.pdbx_strand_id
1 'polypeptide(L)'
;MEKSTQWMPENGLSRLSWVAMLLCIGLFVFEYFWGNDFTTMVVMLYCSFMLPAVLLTRSVQEKYFIYTLEYIVPFRKFTALMSLIFLCIWIIATSLQLFH
;
A
#
# COMPACT_ATOMS: atom_id res chain seq x y z
N MET A 1 32.90 -8.68 19.92
CA MET A 1 31.61 -8.78 19.21
C MET A 1 31.36 -7.48 18.48
N GLU A 2 30.84 -7.63 17.28
CA GLU A 2 30.73 -6.66 16.20
C GLU A 2 30.15 -5.30 16.58
N LYS A 3 30.78 -4.24 16.06
CA LYS A 3 30.28 -2.87 16.07
C LYS A 3 29.64 -2.63 14.69
N SER A 4 28.49 -3.25 14.39
CA SER A 4 27.89 -3.28 13.04
C SER A 4 26.47 -2.71 12.89
N THR A 5 25.97 -1.93 13.85
CA THR A 5 24.71 -1.21 13.67
C THR A 5 24.91 0.28 13.92
N GLN A 6 25.59 0.94 12.97
CA GLN A 6 25.35 2.36 12.77
C GLN A 6 23.89 2.52 12.32
N TRP A 7 23.05 2.93 13.27
CA TRP A 7 21.65 3.27 13.06
C TRP A 7 21.55 4.47 12.14
N MET A 8 21.26 4.24 10.85
CA MET A 8 20.70 5.28 10.00
C MET A 8 19.22 5.38 10.37
N PRO A 9 18.74 6.48 10.98
CA PRO A 9 17.31 6.70 11.09
C PRO A 9 16.74 6.61 9.68
N GLU A 10 15.77 5.71 9.47
CA GLU A 10 14.97 5.75 8.25
C GLU A 10 14.20 7.08 8.35
N ASN A 11 14.72 8.09 7.65
CA ASN A 11 14.31 9.48 7.77
C ASN A 11 12.85 9.63 7.33
N GLY A 12 11.92 9.59 8.28
CA GLY A 12 10.51 9.86 8.06
C GLY A 12 9.81 8.87 7.11
N LEU A 13 8.53 9.14 6.86
CA LEU A 13 7.74 8.47 5.85
C LEU A 13 8.56 8.40 4.55
N SER A 14 8.98 7.21 4.12
CA SER A 14 9.79 7.05 2.91
C SER A 14 9.07 7.72 1.74
N ARG A 15 9.81 8.33 0.80
CA ARG A 15 9.21 8.96 -0.41
C ARG A 15 8.19 8.04 -1.10
N LEU A 16 8.44 6.73 -1.05
CA LEU A 16 7.54 5.69 -1.56
C LEU A 16 6.17 5.72 -0.87
N SER A 17 6.14 5.91 0.46
CA SER A 17 4.92 5.99 1.26
C SER A 17 4.07 7.20 0.90
N TRP A 18 4.72 8.35 0.71
CA TRP A 18 4.07 9.58 0.27
C TRP A 18 3.47 9.44 -1.14
N VAL A 19 4.24 8.88 -2.08
CA VAL A 19 3.75 8.61 -3.44
C VAL A 19 2.56 7.67 -3.40
N ALA A 20 2.62 6.64 -2.56
CA ALA A 20 1.54 5.68 -2.42
C ALA A 20 0.27 6.36 -1.86
N MET A 21 0.37 7.15 -0.77
CA MET A 21 -0.76 7.92 -0.24
C MET A 21 -1.38 8.86 -1.28
N LEU A 22 -0.55 9.59 -2.04
CA LEU A 22 -1.03 10.46 -3.11
C LEU A 22 -1.78 9.67 -4.19
N LEU A 23 -1.31 8.46 -4.52
CA LEU A 23 -1.97 7.57 -5.46
C LEU A 23 -3.34 7.12 -4.94
N CYS A 24 -3.46 6.74 -3.66
CA CYS A 24 -4.77 6.44 -3.04
C CYS A 24 -5.73 7.63 -3.12
N ILE A 25 -5.27 8.83 -2.79
CA ILE A 25 -6.11 10.04 -2.83
C ILE A 25 -6.55 10.31 -4.28
N GLY A 26 -5.65 10.20 -5.24
CA GLY A 26 -5.96 10.37 -6.67
C GLY A 26 -7.02 9.38 -7.16
N LEU A 27 -6.92 8.11 -6.77
CA LEU A 27 -7.92 7.08 -7.09
C LEU A 27 -9.28 7.39 -6.46
N PHE A 28 -9.32 7.85 -5.21
CA PHE A 28 -10.56 8.26 -4.55
C PHE A 28 -11.24 9.44 -5.25
N VAL A 29 -10.46 10.43 -5.67
CA VAL A 29 -10.99 11.58 -6.41
C VAL A 29 -11.52 11.13 -7.77
N PHE A 30 -10.82 10.23 -8.46
CA PHE A 30 -11.30 9.68 -9.73
C PHE A 30 -12.63 8.93 -9.56
N GLU A 31 -12.71 8.03 -8.58
CA GLU A 31 -13.95 7.29 -8.27
C GLU A 31 -15.10 8.21 -7.89
N TYR A 32 -14.84 9.33 -7.21
CA TYR A 32 -15.90 10.28 -6.86
C TYR A 32 -16.61 10.87 -8.10
N PHE A 33 -15.90 11.02 -9.22
CA PHE A 33 -16.46 11.62 -10.44
C PHE A 33 -16.91 10.58 -11.48
N TRP A 34 -16.19 9.46 -11.62
CA TRP A 34 -16.41 8.44 -12.67
C TRP A 34 -16.66 7.03 -12.13
N GLY A 35 -16.72 6.86 -10.81
CA GLY A 35 -16.83 5.56 -10.17
C GLY A 35 -18.21 4.93 -10.28
N ASN A 36 -18.22 3.61 -10.14
CA ASN A 36 -19.39 2.77 -9.99
C ASN A 36 -19.20 1.87 -8.75
N ASP A 37 -20.27 1.27 -8.23
CA ASP A 37 -20.25 0.49 -7.00
C ASP A 37 -19.14 -0.59 -7.02
N PHE A 38 -18.91 -1.20 -8.18
CA PHE A 38 -17.85 -2.19 -8.36
C PHE A 38 -16.44 -1.59 -8.34
N THR A 39 -16.17 -0.52 -9.08
CA THR A 39 -14.83 0.09 -9.15
C THR A 39 -14.46 0.74 -7.81
N THR A 40 -15.43 1.34 -7.13
CA THR A 40 -15.26 1.92 -5.80
C THR A 40 -14.89 0.84 -4.78
N MET A 41 -15.54 -0.33 -4.82
CA MET A 41 -15.19 -1.47 -3.97
C MET A 41 -13.74 -1.94 -4.22
N VAL A 42 -13.31 -2.00 -5.48
CA VAL A 42 -11.94 -2.40 -5.86
C VAL A 42 -10.91 -1.39 -5.34
N VAL A 43 -11.19 -0.09 -5.43
CA VAL A 43 -10.30 0.96 -4.88
C VAL A 43 -10.23 0.90 -3.35
N MET A 44 -11.33 0.61 -2.66
CA MET A 44 -11.32 0.42 -1.21
C MET A 44 -10.47 -0.78 -0.79
N LEU A 45 -10.57 -1.90 -1.52
CA LEU A 45 -9.72 -3.08 -1.31
C LEU A 45 -8.24 -2.74 -1.55
N TYR A 46 -7.93 -2.06 -2.66
CA TYR A 46 -6.59 -1.56 -2.95
C TYR A 46 -6.02 -0.76 -1.77
N CYS A 47 -6.77 0.22 -1.27
CA CYS A 47 -6.33 1.08 -0.16
C CYS A 47 -6.12 0.29 1.14
N SER A 48 -6.99 -0.68 1.41
CA SER A 48 -6.93 -1.54 2.60
C SER A 48 -5.67 -2.41 2.64
N PHE A 49 -5.19 -2.87 1.48
CA PHE A 49 -3.93 -3.64 1.37
C PHE A 49 -2.70 -2.74 1.24
N MET A 50 -2.85 -1.53 0.73
CA MET A 50 -1.72 -0.64 0.51
C MET A 50 -1.29 0.09 1.80
N LEU A 51 -2.22 0.41 2.69
CA LEU A 51 -1.93 0.93 4.04
C LEU A 51 -0.95 0.03 4.84
N PRO A 52 -1.19 -1.27 5.03
CA PRO A 52 -0.23 -2.14 5.69
C PRO A 52 1.04 -2.33 4.86
N ALA A 53 1.00 -2.32 3.53
CA ALA A 53 2.23 -2.42 2.73
C ALA A 53 3.19 -1.23 2.97
N VAL A 54 2.63 -0.07 3.29
CA VAL A 54 3.35 1.21 3.38
C VAL A 54 3.64 1.67 4.81
N LEU A 55 2.68 1.53 5.72
CA LEU A 55 2.78 1.98 7.12
C LEU A 55 3.48 0.98 8.04
N LEU A 56 3.55 -0.31 7.67
CA LEU A 56 4.37 -1.29 8.38
C LEU A 56 5.85 -1.12 8.00
N THR A 57 6.41 0.01 8.42
CA THR A 57 7.84 0.29 8.40
C THR A 57 8.51 -0.35 9.61
N ARG A 58 9.76 -0.77 9.48
CA ARG A 58 10.52 -1.50 10.52
C ARG A 58 10.57 -0.76 11.86
N SER A 59 10.51 0.58 11.84
CA SER A 59 10.48 1.45 13.02
C SER A 59 9.19 1.34 13.86
N VAL A 60 8.02 1.22 13.21
CA VAL A 60 6.73 1.00 13.90
C VAL A 60 6.66 -0.45 14.41
N GLN A 61 7.29 -1.38 13.67
CA GLN A 61 7.31 -2.80 13.99
C GLN A 61 8.19 -3.13 15.20
N GLU A 62 9.39 -2.56 15.30
CA GLU A 62 10.27 -2.75 16.47
C GLU A 62 9.66 -2.14 17.75
N LYS A 63 8.77 -1.15 17.60
CA LYS A 63 8.12 -0.48 18.73
C LYS A 63 6.88 -1.21 19.27
N TYR A 64 6.15 -1.95 18.42
CA TYR A 64 4.86 -2.56 18.78
C TYR A 64 4.78 -4.09 18.55
N PHE A 65 5.65 -4.68 17.72
CA PHE A 65 5.53 -6.07 17.25
C PHE A 65 6.87 -6.83 17.25
N ILE A 66 7.51 -6.92 18.43
CA ILE A 66 8.83 -7.57 18.62
C ILE A 66 8.82 -9.05 18.20
N TYR A 67 7.71 -9.78 18.42
CA TYR A 67 7.59 -11.20 18.10
C TYR A 67 7.15 -11.51 16.66
N THR A 68 6.73 -10.50 15.90
CA THR A 68 6.11 -10.67 14.57
C THR A 68 7.00 -10.23 13.42
N LEU A 69 8.22 -9.75 13.73
CA LEU A 69 9.22 -9.25 12.78
C LEU A 69 9.56 -10.26 11.67
N GLU A 70 9.58 -11.56 11.97
CA GLU A 70 9.98 -12.61 11.03
C GLU A 70 8.93 -12.86 9.92
N TYR A 71 7.64 -12.75 10.24
CA TYR A 71 6.53 -12.96 9.29
C TYR A 71 6.17 -11.70 8.49
N ILE A 72 6.79 -10.56 8.81
CA ILE A 72 6.36 -9.27 8.30
C ILE A 72 6.90 -8.96 6.91
N VAL A 73 8.09 -9.48 6.58
CA VAL A 73 8.67 -9.37 5.23
C VAL A 73 7.81 -10.11 4.19
N PRO A 74 7.42 -11.39 4.40
CA PRO A 74 6.52 -12.07 3.47
C PRO A 74 5.12 -11.43 3.45
N PHE A 75 4.61 -10.96 4.59
CA PHE A 75 3.33 -10.24 4.64
C PHE A 75 3.35 -8.93 3.83
N ARG A 76 4.45 -8.16 3.89
CA ARG A 76 4.61 -6.93 3.09
C ARG A 76 4.70 -7.24 1.60
N LYS A 77 5.39 -8.31 1.21
CA LYS A 77 5.43 -8.79 -0.18
C LYS A 77 4.04 -9.20 -0.66
N PHE A 78 3.30 -9.92 0.17
CA PHE A 78 1.93 -10.34 -0.13
C PHE A 78 0.98 -9.16 -0.31
N THR A 79 0.98 -8.21 0.63
CA THR A 79 0.14 -7.00 0.57
C THR A 79 0.51 -6.11 -0.62
N ALA A 80 1.80 -5.98 -0.94
CA ALA A 80 2.26 -5.28 -2.15
C ALA A 80 1.77 -5.97 -3.44
N LEU A 81 1.86 -7.31 -3.52
CA LEU A 81 1.36 -8.08 -4.65
C LEU A 81 -0.16 -7.92 -4.82
N MET A 82 -0.91 -8.01 -3.72
CA MET A 82 -2.37 -7.82 -3.74
C MET A 82 -2.75 -6.40 -4.16
N SER A 83 -2.02 -5.38 -3.70
CA SER A 83 -2.26 -4.00 -4.15
C SER A 83 -2.03 -3.83 -5.66
N LEU A 84 -1.02 -4.49 -6.23
CA LEU A 84 -0.80 -4.50 -7.68
C LEU A 84 -1.95 -5.17 -8.44
N ILE A 85 -2.44 -6.31 -7.94
CA ILE A 85 -3.56 -7.03 -8.56
C ILE A 85 -4.82 -6.17 -8.56
N PHE A 86 -5.18 -5.56 -7.43
CA PHE A 86 -6.37 -4.71 -7.35
C PHE A 86 -6.24 -3.45 -8.21
N LEU A 87 -5.04 -2.88 -8.34
CA LEU A 87 -4.79 -1.76 -9.25
C LEU A 87 -4.97 -2.17 -10.72
N CYS A 88 -4.49 -3.35 -11.12
CA CYS A 88 -4.72 -3.88 -12.47
C CYS A 88 -6.22 -4.14 -12.73
N ILE A 89 -6.93 -4.73 -11.78
CA ILE A 89 -8.38 -4.96 -11.88
C ILE A 89 -9.11 -3.63 -12.03
N TRP A 90 -8.72 -2.61 -11.26
CA TRP A 90 -9.30 -1.28 -11.36
C TRP A 90 -9.07 -0.65 -12.75
N ILE A 91 -7.86 -0.74 -13.31
CA ILE A 91 -7.57 -0.23 -14.67
C ILE A 91 -8.43 -0.95 -15.71
N ILE A 92 -8.58 -2.28 -15.61
CA ILE A 92 -9.39 -3.06 -16.55
C ILE A 92 -10.88 -2.69 -16.41
N ALA A 93 -11.38 -2.60 -15.18
CA ALA A 93 -12.77 -2.26 -14.92
C ALA A 93 -13.10 -0.84 -15.41
N THR A 94 -12.23 0.12 -15.13
CA THR A 94 -12.36 1.52 -15.55
C THR A 94 -12.31 1.64 -17.07
N SER A 95 -11.38 0.94 -17.72
CA SER A 95 -11.29 0.97 -19.20
C SER A 95 -12.49 0.32 -19.86
N LEU A 96 -13.00 -0.80 -19.32
CA LEU A 96 -14.20 -1.45 -19.83
C LEU A 96 -15.44 -0.56 -19.71
N GLN A 97 -15.60 0.15 -18.58
CA GLN A 97 -16.68 1.13 -18.42
C GLN A 97 -16.55 2.33 -19.36
N LEU A 98 -15.33 2.75 -19.71
CA LEU A 98 -15.12 3.85 -20.65
C LEU A 98 -15.50 3.45 -22.09
N PHE A 99 -15.45 2.16 -22.42
CA PHE A 99 -15.77 1.63 -23.75
C PHE A 99 -17.26 1.28 -23.95
N HIS A 100 -18.06 1.24 -22.89
CA HIS A 100 -19.49 0.92 -22.93
C HIS A 100 -20.34 2.17 -22.72
#